data_AF-A0A662RJW5-F1
#
_entry.id   AF-A0A662RJW5-F1
#
_cell.length_a   1.000
_cell.length_b   1.000
_cell.length_c   1.000
_cell.angle_alpha   90.00
_cell.angle_beta   90.00
_cell.angle_gamma   90.00
#
_symmetry.space_group_name_H-M   'P 1'
#
loop_
_entity.id
_entity.type
_entity.pdbx_description
1 polymer ?
#
loop_
_entity_poly.entity_id
_entity_poly.type
_entity_poly.pdbx_seq_one_letter_code
_entity_poly.pdbx_strand_id
1 'polypeptide(L)'
;MKRATILIVATAMVLSIAFSGVALASQPVCPTPETERIKTVTQISCQGMVTEEEKVSWESSNEDLIDNPPLGVEEVVGKMDYYQDLKVTDGVTNFIKDMDVDTGSVPNLNVMKTVGYSQGATIGSLSHTEEVSFGVVGDWAYTEDVILCPFASAAEELIPASCEDVKASSSMVVTDVLATTVSKVGISESPLSLHYAIDATGSGGAGTPGVGHITAEYEVYVEDGSSGEGDHCGLGVVEEYTLGSKLTHYEKSTADGLWEFHKEMDYTSKIRPVS
;
A
#
# COMPACT_ATOMS: atom_id res chain seq x y z
N MET A 1 1.86 37.28 6.11
CA MET A 1 2.51 36.23 6.93
C MET A 1 1.65 34.96 7.13
N LYS A 2 0.61 34.66 6.33
CA LYS A 2 -0.20 33.42 6.50
C LYS A 2 0.05 32.31 5.46
N ARG A 3 0.77 32.59 4.36
CA ARG A 3 1.01 31.62 3.27
C ARG A 3 2.29 30.78 3.42
N ALA A 4 3.26 31.23 4.21
CA ALA A 4 4.52 30.51 4.41
C ALA A 4 4.42 29.42 5.50
N THR A 5 3.61 29.63 6.52
CA THR A 5 3.51 28.71 7.67
C THR A 5 2.86 27.38 7.34
N ILE A 6 1.90 27.37 6.39
CA ILE A 6 1.17 26.17 6.00
C ILE A 6 2.07 25.16 5.26
N LEU A 7 3.01 25.62 4.43
CA LEU A 7 3.98 24.74 3.77
C LEU A 7 5.01 24.11 4.74
N ILE A 8 5.31 24.77 5.87
CA ILE A 8 6.36 24.33 6.81
C ILE A 8 5.86 23.26 7.77
N VAL A 9 4.57 23.25 8.11
CA VAL A 9 3.99 22.20 8.98
C VAL A 9 3.78 20.90 8.20
N ALA A 10 3.29 20.97 6.96
CA ALA A 10 3.10 19.79 6.11
C ALA A 10 4.42 19.08 5.72
N THR A 11 5.55 19.79 5.73
CA THR A 11 6.88 19.21 5.42
C THR A 11 7.61 18.64 6.64
N ALA A 12 7.15 18.93 7.87
CA ALA A 12 7.81 18.48 9.09
C ALA A 12 7.38 17.07 9.56
N MET A 13 6.19 16.60 9.15
CA MET A 13 5.64 15.31 9.60
C MET A 13 6.04 14.12 8.69
N VAL A 14 6.64 14.39 7.53
CA VAL A 14 7.03 13.36 6.53
C VAL A 14 8.42 12.76 6.82
N LEU A 15 9.10 13.17 7.90
CA LEU A 15 10.55 13.02 8.04
C LEU A 15 11.03 11.98 9.08
N SER A 16 10.35 10.84 9.26
CA SER A 16 10.90 9.73 10.05
C SER A 16 10.29 8.34 9.78
N ILE A 17 10.37 7.83 8.55
CA ILE A 17 10.33 6.37 8.31
C ILE A 17 11.77 5.89 8.05
N ALA A 18 12.48 5.60 9.13
CA ALA A 18 13.80 4.98 9.07
C ALA A 18 13.63 3.46 8.91
N PHE A 19 13.63 2.98 7.66
CA PHE A 19 13.71 1.55 7.37
C PHE A 19 15.03 0.96 7.88
N SER A 20 15.01 0.47 9.12
CA SER A 20 16.14 -0.19 9.77
C SER A 20 15.97 -1.71 9.74
N GLY A 21 17.06 -2.40 9.37
CA GLY A 21 17.18 -3.86 9.39
C GLY A 21 16.79 -4.54 8.08
N VAL A 22 17.80 -5.11 7.41
CA VAL A 22 17.63 -6.02 6.26
C VAL A 22 17.21 -7.42 6.72
N ALA A 23 16.08 -7.87 6.20
CA ALA A 23 15.47 -9.20 6.29
C ALA A 23 14.25 -9.19 5.33
N LEU A 24 13.94 -10.27 4.59
CA LEU A 24 13.31 -10.22 3.24
C LEU A 24 12.24 -11.35 2.93
N ALA A 25 11.00 -11.36 3.47
CA ALA A 25 10.22 -12.64 3.75
C ALA A 25 9.80 -13.40 2.52
N SER A 26 9.27 -12.63 1.61
CA SER A 26 8.63 -13.15 0.45
C SER A 26 9.47 -12.70 -0.71
N GLN A 27 9.56 -13.60 -1.66
CA GLN A 27 10.33 -13.40 -2.86
C GLN A 27 9.74 -12.16 -3.55
N PRO A 28 10.55 -11.12 -3.79
CA PRO A 28 10.07 -10.00 -4.59
C PRO A 28 9.79 -10.53 -6.00
N VAL A 29 8.73 -10.02 -6.60
CA VAL A 29 8.44 -10.30 -8.00
C VAL A 29 9.57 -9.72 -8.84
N CYS A 30 9.94 -10.36 -9.94
CA CYS A 30 10.95 -9.81 -10.83
C CYS A 30 10.57 -8.39 -11.30
N PRO A 31 11.46 -7.39 -11.18
CA PRO A 31 11.28 -6.12 -11.88
C PRO A 31 11.24 -6.39 -13.38
N THR A 32 10.44 -5.61 -14.11
CA THR A 32 10.24 -5.82 -15.55
C THR A 32 11.56 -5.63 -16.33
N PRO A 33 11.79 -6.41 -17.41
CA PRO A 33 13.01 -6.27 -18.23
C PRO A 33 13.21 -4.88 -18.86
N GLU A 34 12.12 -4.15 -19.07
CA GLU A 34 12.11 -2.72 -19.42
C GLU A 34 11.41 -1.96 -18.28
N THR A 35 12.03 -0.93 -17.70
CA THR A 35 11.37 -0.14 -16.64
C THR A 35 10.30 0.78 -17.23
N GLU A 36 9.04 0.53 -16.90
CA GLU A 36 7.92 1.41 -17.16
C GLU A 36 7.73 2.43 -16.02
N ARG A 37 7.36 3.66 -16.38
CA ARG A 37 7.02 4.68 -15.41
C ARG A 37 5.81 5.50 -15.82
N ILE A 38 4.83 5.61 -14.93
CA ILE A 38 3.65 6.45 -15.07
C ILE A 38 3.70 7.52 -13.99
N LYS A 39 3.69 8.79 -14.36
CA LYS A 39 3.57 9.90 -13.42
C LYS A 39 2.40 10.79 -13.79
N THR A 40 1.44 10.96 -12.87
CA THR A 40 0.31 11.88 -13.03
C THR A 40 0.33 12.93 -11.92
N VAL A 41 0.01 14.18 -12.27
CA VAL A 41 -0.14 15.27 -11.31
C VAL A 41 -1.45 15.98 -11.61
N THR A 42 -2.40 15.85 -10.69
CA THR A 42 -3.73 16.48 -10.79
C THR A 42 -3.81 17.63 -9.79
N GLN A 43 -4.17 18.82 -10.27
CA GLN A 43 -4.49 19.96 -9.42
C GLN A 43 -5.85 20.55 -9.82
N ILE A 44 -6.81 20.56 -8.90
CA ILE A 44 -8.15 21.14 -9.09
C ILE A 44 -8.37 22.19 -8.02
N SER A 45 -8.82 23.38 -8.42
CA SER A 45 -9.43 24.36 -7.52
C SER A 45 -10.76 24.77 -8.17
N CYS A 46 -11.86 24.35 -7.56
CA CYS A 46 -13.20 24.44 -8.13
C CYS A 46 -14.19 24.98 -7.09
N GLN A 47 -15.17 25.75 -7.56
CA GLN A 47 -16.42 25.97 -6.84
C GLN A 47 -17.55 25.35 -7.66
N GLY A 48 -18.26 24.37 -7.08
CA GLY A 48 -19.24 23.54 -7.77
C GLY A 48 -18.84 22.07 -7.83
N MET A 49 -19.24 21.37 -8.89
CA MET A 49 -19.00 19.93 -9.06
C MET A 49 -17.54 19.61 -9.36
N VAL A 50 -17.07 18.47 -8.84
CA VAL A 50 -15.78 17.85 -9.17
C VAL A 50 -15.99 16.34 -9.30
N THR A 51 -15.38 15.74 -10.32
CA THR A 51 -15.26 14.29 -10.47
C THR A 51 -13.84 13.95 -10.88
N GLU A 52 -13.19 13.03 -10.18
CA GLU A 52 -11.84 12.57 -10.48
C GLU A 52 -11.73 11.09 -10.10
N GLU A 53 -11.31 10.25 -11.03
CA GLU A 53 -11.18 8.79 -10.83
C GLU A 53 -9.81 8.35 -11.35
N GLU A 54 -9.15 7.45 -10.62
CA GLU A 54 -7.85 6.88 -10.96
C GLU A 54 -7.86 5.37 -10.71
N LYS A 55 -7.27 4.62 -11.63
CA LYS A 55 -7.13 3.16 -11.57
C LYS A 55 -5.77 2.76 -12.09
N VAL A 56 -4.96 2.12 -11.26
CA VAL A 56 -3.75 1.43 -11.66
C VAL A 56 -3.82 0.00 -11.18
N SER A 57 -3.39 -0.91 -12.04
CA SER A 57 -3.18 -2.32 -11.75
C SER A 57 -1.87 -2.70 -12.44
N TRP A 58 -0.95 -3.30 -11.70
CA TRP A 58 0.29 -3.84 -12.24
C TRP A 58 0.45 -5.28 -11.78
N GLU A 59 0.76 -6.17 -12.72
CA GLU A 59 1.01 -7.59 -12.51
C GLU A 59 2.40 -7.90 -13.09
N SER A 60 3.16 -8.76 -12.41
CA SER A 60 4.45 -9.27 -12.88
C SER A 60 4.60 -10.75 -12.48
N SER A 61 5.36 -11.50 -13.26
CA SER A 61 5.78 -12.88 -13.00
C SER A 61 7.21 -13.06 -13.51
N ASN A 62 7.94 -14.05 -13.00
CA ASN A 62 9.14 -14.59 -13.63
C ASN A 62 8.83 -15.56 -14.80
N GLU A 63 7.58 -16.01 -14.94
CA GLU A 63 7.05 -16.90 -15.99
C GLU A 63 5.89 -16.23 -16.78
N ASP A 64 5.07 -17.01 -17.51
CA ASP A 64 3.96 -16.51 -18.32
C ASP A 64 2.70 -16.22 -17.48
N LEU A 65 2.41 -14.92 -17.26
CA LEU A 65 1.18 -14.43 -16.63
C LEU A 65 -0.13 -14.97 -17.25
N ILE A 66 -0.10 -15.52 -18.47
CA ILE A 66 -1.28 -16.10 -19.14
C ILE A 66 -1.56 -17.54 -18.68
N ASP A 67 -0.57 -18.26 -18.13
CA ASP A 67 -0.67 -19.68 -17.74
C ASP A 67 -0.68 -19.90 -16.22
N ASN A 68 -1.18 -18.93 -15.45
CA ASN A 68 -1.30 -18.99 -13.99
C ASN A 68 -2.76 -18.78 -13.54
N PRO A 69 -3.37 -19.65 -12.69
CA PRO A 69 -2.83 -20.85 -12.06
C PRO A 69 -3.08 -22.16 -12.85
N PRO A 70 -2.33 -23.25 -12.57
CA PRO A 70 -1.36 -23.42 -11.47
C PRO A 70 -0.03 -22.70 -11.73
N LEU A 71 0.63 -22.25 -10.64
CA LEU A 71 1.99 -21.73 -10.71
C LEU A 71 2.96 -22.78 -11.28
N GLY A 72 3.94 -22.31 -12.04
CA GLY A 72 5.14 -23.05 -12.40
C GLY A 72 6.05 -23.32 -11.19
N VAL A 73 6.99 -24.25 -11.39
CA VAL A 73 8.06 -24.51 -10.41
C VAL A 73 8.89 -23.24 -10.25
N GLU A 74 9.11 -22.80 -9.01
CA GLU A 74 9.84 -21.55 -8.69
C GLU A 74 9.16 -20.27 -9.23
N GLU A 75 7.89 -20.33 -9.66
CA GLU A 75 7.16 -19.14 -10.13
C GLU A 75 6.75 -18.24 -8.96
N VAL A 76 6.98 -16.93 -9.13
CA VAL A 76 6.53 -15.87 -8.23
C VAL A 76 5.73 -14.85 -9.03
N VAL A 77 4.46 -14.71 -8.69
CA VAL A 77 3.55 -13.73 -9.29
C VAL A 77 3.11 -12.74 -8.24
N GLY A 78 3.16 -11.47 -8.59
CA GLY A 78 2.60 -10.44 -7.73
C GLY A 78 1.87 -9.36 -8.49
N LYS A 79 0.95 -8.75 -7.77
CA LYS A 79 0.00 -7.76 -8.25
C LYS A 79 -0.06 -6.60 -7.26
N MET A 80 -0.16 -5.39 -7.76
CA MET A 80 -0.59 -4.24 -6.97
C MET A 80 -1.74 -3.51 -7.67
N ASP A 81 -2.69 -3.04 -6.87
CA ASP A 81 -3.82 -2.24 -7.33
C ASP A 81 -3.91 -0.93 -6.56
N TYR A 82 -4.31 0.12 -7.25
CA TYR A 82 -4.68 1.40 -6.69
C TYR A 82 -5.98 1.87 -7.33
N TYR A 83 -6.97 2.19 -6.50
CA TYR A 83 -8.24 2.77 -6.93
C TYR A 83 -8.56 4.01 -6.10
N GLN A 84 -9.01 5.07 -6.78
CA GLN A 84 -9.57 6.23 -6.11
C GLN A 84 -10.70 6.86 -6.93
N ASP A 85 -11.73 7.34 -6.24
CA ASP A 85 -12.89 8.03 -6.80
C ASP A 85 -13.29 9.20 -5.90
N LEU A 86 -13.22 10.41 -6.45
CA LEU A 86 -13.62 11.68 -5.85
C LEU A 86 -14.86 12.21 -6.55
N LYS A 87 -15.91 12.50 -5.78
CA LYS A 87 -17.16 13.11 -6.27
C LYS A 87 -17.59 14.24 -5.34
N VAL A 88 -17.76 15.44 -5.91
CA VAL A 88 -18.26 16.63 -5.22
C VAL A 88 -19.46 17.17 -5.97
N THR A 89 -20.52 17.52 -5.24
CA THR A 89 -21.80 18.00 -5.81
C THR A 89 -21.88 19.52 -5.92
N ASP A 90 -21.40 20.25 -4.91
CA ASP A 90 -21.28 21.71 -4.86
C ASP A 90 -20.35 22.10 -3.70
N GLY A 91 -20.04 23.38 -3.50
CA GLY A 91 -19.10 23.87 -2.48
C GLY A 91 -17.74 24.21 -3.07
N VAL A 92 -16.73 24.42 -2.22
CA VAL A 92 -15.36 24.77 -2.65
C VAL A 92 -14.43 23.58 -2.43
N THR A 93 -13.77 23.15 -3.51
CA THR A 93 -12.83 22.01 -3.51
C THR A 93 -11.45 22.47 -3.93
N ASN A 94 -10.43 22.03 -3.19
CA ASN A 94 -9.04 22.05 -3.61
C ASN A 94 -8.51 20.62 -3.53
N PHE A 95 -8.02 20.10 -4.65
CA PHE A 95 -7.48 18.75 -4.78
C PHE A 95 -6.09 18.83 -5.38
N ILE A 96 -5.14 18.14 -4.77
CA ILE A 96 -3.80 17.95 -5.30
C ILE A 96 -3.48 16.46 -5.17
N LYS A 97 -3.04 15.83 -6.27
CA LYS A 97 -2.55 14.46 -6.31
C LYS A 97 -1.24 14.44 -7.09
N ASP A 98 -0.20 13.86 -6.51
CA ASP A 98 1.01 13.45 -7.21
C ASP A 98 1.10 11.92 -7.08
N MET A 99 1.11 11.23 -8.21
CA MET A 99 1.15 9.78 -8.31
C MET A 99 2.32 9.39 -9.20
N ASP A 100 3.15 8.49 -8.69
CA ASP A 100 4.25 7.84 -9.39
C ASP A 100 4.03 6.32 -9.35
N VAL A 101 4.21 5.67 -10.49
CA VAL A 101 4.29 4.22 -10.65
C VAL A 101 5.59 3.92 -11.37
N ASP A 102 6.45 3.07 -10.81
CA ASP A 102 7.79 2.77 -11.33
C ASP A 102 8.06 1.26 -11.14
N THR A 103 8.11 0.50 -12.23
CA THR A 103 8.23 -0.97 -12.17
C THR A 103 9.67 -1.45 -11.92
N GLY A 104 10.64 -0.53 -11.95
CA GLY A 104 12.07 -0.80 -11.80
C GLY A 104 12.70 -0.23 -10.52
N SER A 105 11.91 0.33 -9.61
CA SER A 105 12.39 0.78 -8.29
C SER A 105 11.30 0.80 -7.23
N VAL A 106 11.66 0.47 -5.98
CA VAL A 106 10.73 0.59 -4.84
C VAL A 106 10.72 2.00 -4.21
N PRO A 107 9.55 2.49 -3.75
CA PRO A 107 8.22 1.87 -3.87
C PRO A 107 7.67 1.96 -5.31
N ASN A 108 7.16 0.84 -5.81
CA ASN A 108 6.61 0.72 -7.18
C ASN A 108 5.36 1.57 -7.39
N LEU A 109 4.61 1.84 -6.32
CA LEU A 109 3.53 2.83 -6.27
C LEU A 109 3.87 3.86 -5.20
N ASN A 110 3.74 5.14 -5.52
CA ASN A 110 3.87 6.24 -4.56
C ASN A 110 2.85 7.33 -4.89
N VAL A 111 1.78 7.41 -4.08
CA VAL A 111 0.74 8.42 -4.20
C VAL A 111 0.76 9.31 -2.97
N MET A 112 0.79 10.62 -3.18
CA MET A 112 0.50 11.62 -2.17
C MET A 112 -0.65 12.50 -2.65
N LYS A 113 -1.66 12.67 -1.80
CA LYS A 113 -2.88 13.39 -2.15
C LYS A 113 -3.35 14.27 -1.00
N THR A 114 -3.84 15.47 -1.31
CA THR A 114 -4.52 16.35 -0.37
C THR A 114 -5.88 16.76 -0.93
N VAL A 115 -6.94 16.51 -0.15
CA VAL A 115 -8.32 16.94 -0.36
C VAL A 115 -8.63 18.03 0.66
N GLY A 116 -8.93 19.25 0.20
CA GLY A 116 -9.55 20.29 1.01
C GLY A 116 -10.93 20.62 0.47
N TYR A 117 -11.97 20.52 1.31
CA TYR A 117 -13.34 20.78 0.90
C TYR A 117 -14.13 21.51 1.99
N SER A 118 -15.02 22.41 1.58
CA SER A 118 -16.02 23.02 2.45
C SER A 118 -17.29 23.34 1.66
N GLN A 119 -18.45 22.94 2.18
CA GLN A 119 -19.75 23.34 1.64
C GLN A 119 -19.96 24.87 1.76
N GLY A 120 -19.34 25.54 2.74
CA GLY A 120 -19.61 26.96 3.01
C GLY A 120 -21.10 27.24 3.25
N ALA A 121 -21.71 28.06 2.38
CA ALA A 121 -23.14 28.41 2.41
C ALA A 121 -24.01 27.57 1.43
N THR A 122 -23.42 26.56 0.81
CA THR A 122 -24.06 25.59 -0.09
C THR A 122 -24.61 24.40 0.72
N ILE A 123 -25.30 23.48 0.04
CA ILE A 123 -25.76 22.18 0.56
C ILE A 123 -25.00 21.00 -0.09
N GLY A 124 -23.83 21.27 -0.66
CA GLY A 124 -22.98 20.26 -1.28
C GLY A 124 -22.36 19.28 -0.29
N SER A 125 -21.81 18.21 -0.84
CA SER A 125 -20.99 17.23 -0.13
C SER A 125 -19.85 16.74 -1.00
N LEU A 126 -18.78 16.29 -0.36
CA LEU A 126 -17.69 15.52 -0.95
C LEU A 126 -17.84 14.05 -0.54
N SER A 127 -17.75 13.16 -1.52
CA SER A 127 -17.55 11.73 -1.34
C SER A 127 -16.16 11.39 -1.91
N HIS A 128 -15.38 10.62 -1.17
CA HIS A 128 -14.08 10.15 -1.63
C HIS A 128 -13.81 8.75 -1.10
N THR A 129 -13.43 7.84 -1.99
CA THR A 129 -12.93 6.51 -1.64
C THR A 129 -11.54 6.33 -2.24
N GLU A 130 -10.65 5.69 -1.48
CA GLU A 130 -9.33 5.27 -1.91
C GLU A 130 -9.04 3.87 -1.37
N GLU A 131 -8.44 3.04 -2.21
CA GLU A 131 -8.03 1.68 -1.91
C GLU A 131 -6.66 1.44 -2.53
N VAL A 132 -5.79 0.79 -1.77
CA VAL A 132 -4.47 0.32 -2.22
C VAL A 132 -4.28 -1.10 -1.71
N SER A 133 -3.82 -1.99 -2.59
CA SER A 133 -3.53 -3.37 -2.22
C SER A 133 -2.35 -3.92 -2.99
N PHE A 134 -1.76 -4.97 -2.45
CA PHE A 134 -0.90 -5.86 -3.22
C PHE A 134 -1.14 -7.31 -2.77
N GLY A 135 -0.88 -8.23 -3.68
CA GLY A 135 -0.71 -9.64 -3.33
C GLY A 135 0.51 -10.22 -4.03
N VAL A 136 1.17 -11.18 -3.40
CA VAL A 136 2.28 -11.95 -3.97
C VAL A 136 2.05 -13.41 -3.64
N VAL A 137 2.12 -14.28 -4.64
CA VAL A 137 2.08 -15.73 -4.47
C VAL A 137 3.32 -16.31 -5.13
N GLY A 138 4.12 -17.05 -4.35
CA GLY A 138 5.31 -17.74 -4.83
C GLY A 138 5.22 -19.23 -4.57
N ASP A 139 5.69 -20.05 -5.51
CA ASP A 139 6.03 -21.44 -5.24
C ASP A 139 7.31 -21.52 -4.38
N TRP A 140 7.71 -22.73 -3.97
CA TRP A 140 9.01 -22.92 -3.34
C TRP A 140 10.15 -22.56 -4.32
N ALA A 141 11.28 -22.06 -3.82
CA ALA A 141 12.49 -21.91 -4.65
C ALA A 141 13.79 -22.04 -3.85
N TYR A 142 14.89 -22.32 -4.54
CA TYR A 142 16.20 -22.28 -3.92
C TYR A 142 16.63 -20.85 -3.61
N THR A 143 17.32 -20.67 -2.49
CA THR A 143 17.78 -19.34 -2.06
C THR A 143 19.00 -18.85 -2.86
N GLU A 144 19.60 -19.68 -3.71
CA GLU A 144 20.66 -19.24 -4.63
C GLU A 144 20.11 -18.47 -5.85
N ASP A 145 18.88 -18.74 -6.25
CA ASP A 145 18.20 -18.07 -7.37
C ASP A 145 17.52 -16.75 -6.95
N VAL A 146 17.31 -16.56 -5.65
CA VAL A 146 16.77 -15.32 -5.06
C VAL A 146 17.92 -14.46 -4.54
N ILE A 147 18.09 -13.24 -5.05
CA ILE A 147 19.19 -12.34 -4.65
C ILE A 147 19.03 -11.90 -3.19
N LEU A 148 19.61 -12.68 -2.27
CA LEU A 148 19.87 -12.23 -0.90
C LEU A 148 20.88 -11.08 -0.89
N CYS A 149 20.75 -10.19 0.09
CA CYS A 149 21.77 -9.18 0.38
C CYS A 149 23.16 -9.85 0.47
N PRO A 150 24.19 -9.36 -0.26
CA PRO A 150 25.52 -10.00 -0.37
C PRO A 150 26.37 -10.01 0.92
N PHE A 151 25.74 -9.74 2.06
CA PHE A 151 26.31 -9.75 3.40
C PHE A 151 25.52 -10.65 4.38
N ALA A 152 24.54 -11.42 3.91
CA ALA A 152 23.84 -12.42 4.73
C ALA A 152 24.82 -13.53 5.17
N SER A 153 24.85 -13.85 6.46
CA SER A 153 25.85 -14.76 7.05
C SER A 153 25.57 -16.25 6.83
N ALA A 154 24.32 -16.59 6.51
CA ALA A 154 23.87 -17.89 6.07
C ALA A 154 22.53 -17.72 5.35
N ALA A 155 22.31 -18.52 4.30
CA ALA A 155 21.03 -18.67 3.63
C ALA A 155 20.42 -20.01 4.05
N GLU A 156 19.10 -20.10 4.17
CA GLU A 156 18.42 -21.39 4.05
C GLU A 156 18.66 -21.95 2.64
N GLU A 157 18.64 -23.25 2.43
CA GLU A 157 18.81 -23.80 1.06
C GLU A 157 17.55 -23.60 0.21
N LEU A 158 16.38 -23.59 0.84
CA LEU A 158 15.07 -23.55 0.19
C LEU A 158 14.13 -22.57 0.91
N ILE A 159 13.50 -21.69 0.14
CA ILE A 159 12.39 -20.82 0.55
C ILE A 159 11.09 -21.59 0.26
N PRO A 160 10.19 -21.75 1.23
CA PRO A 160 8.91 -22.42 1.01
C PRO A 160 7.94 -21.53 0.21
N ALA A 161 6.96 -22.15 -0.44
CA ALA A 161 5.87 -21.44 -1.10
C ALA A 161 5.15 -20.46 -0.14
N SER A 162 4.69 -19.33 -0.65
CA SER A 162 4.09 -18.24 0.13
C SER A 162 2.91 -17.60 -0.59
N CYS A 163 1.98 -17.03 0.17
CA CYS A 163 0.83 -16.31 -0.34
C CYS A 163 0.54 -15.10 0.58
N GLU A 164 0.68 -13.89 0.05
CA GLU A 164 0.35 -12.62 0.70
C GLU A 164 -0.78 -11.93 -0.05
N ASP A 165 -1.74 -11.36 0.70
CA ASP A 165 -2.74 -10.40 0.22
C ASP A 165 -2.91 -9.33 1.30
N VAL A 166 -2.65 -8.06 0.93
CA VAL A 166 -2.57 -6.93 1.86
C VAL A 166 -3.32 -5.76 1.25
N LYS A 167 -4.27 -5.21 2.01
CA LYS A 167 -5.16 -4.16 1.55
C LYS A 167 -5.36 -3.08 2.61
N ALA A 168 -5.26 -1.82 2.20
CA ALA A 168 -5.62 -0.66 2.98
C ALA A 168 -6.59 0.23 2.21
N SER A 169 -7.54 0.85 2.90
CA SER A 169 -8.52 1.73 2.28
C SER A 169 -9.03 2.82 3.21
N SER A 170 -9.55 3.89 2.64
CA SER A 170 -10.42 4.84 3.34
C SER A 170 -11.59 5.28 2.48
N SER A 171 -12.68 5.64 3.15
CA SER A 171 -13.83 6.27 2.51
C SER A 171 -14.41 7.36 3.41
N MET A 172 -14.76 8.50 2.83
CA MET A 172 -15.33 9.64 3.54
C MET A 172 -16.48 10.27 2.76
N VAL A 173 -17.53 10.67 3.48
CA VAL A 173 -18.66 11.45 2.97
C VAL A 173 -18.86 12.64 3.91
N VAL A 174 -18.48 13.83 3.45
CA VAL A 174 -18.18 14.99 4.32
C VAL A 174 -18.72 16.30 3.75
N THR A 175 -18.97 17.24 4.66
CA THR A 175 -19.38 18.63 4.34
C THR A 175 -18.27 19.65 4.60
N ASP A 176 -17.27 19.30 5.41
CA ASP A 176 -16.07 20.10 5.64
C ASP A 176 -14.89 19.19 6.01
N VAL A 177 -13.78 19.26 5.27
CA VAL A 177 -12.58 18.44 5.51
C VAL A 177 -11.30 19.10 4.98
N LEU A 178 -10.18 18.81 5.62
CA LEU A 178 -8.83 18.84 5.05
C LEU A 178 -8.19 17.49 5.36
N ALA A 179 -8.06 16.65 4.34
CA ALA A 179 -7.49 15.30 4.42
C ALA A 179 -6.22 15.21 3.57
N THR A 180 -5.21 14.51 4.06
CA THR A 180 -4.03 14.09 3.29
C THR A 180 -3.91 12.58 3.39
N THR A 181 -3.65 11.93 2.25
CA THR A 181 -3.34 10.50 2.20
C THR A 181 -1.98 10.25 1.54
N VAL A 182 -1.32 9.20 2.00
CA VAL A 182 -0.06 8.69 1.45
C VAL A 182 -0.22 7.20 1.26
N SER A 183 -0.02 6.72 0.03
CA SER A 183 -0.13 5.32 -0.36
C SER A 183 1.18 4.89 -1.00
N LYS A 184 1.83 3.85 -0.47
CA LYS A 184 3.05 3.28 -1.04
C LYS A 184 2.98 1.77 -1.07
N VAL A 185 3.42 1.18 -2.16
CA VAL A 185 3.57 -0.28 -2.31
C VAL A 185 4.92 -0.58 -2.93
N GLY A 186 5.62 -1.60 -2.42
CA GLY A 186 6.80 -2.17 -3.04
C GLY A 186 6.67 -3.69 -3.12
N ILE A 187 6.75 -4.23 -4.34
CA ILE A 187 6.74 -5.68 -4.61
C ILE A 187 7.90 -6.16 -5.50
N SER A 188 8.61 -5.26 -6.20
CA SER A 188 9.73 -5.60 -7.09
C SER A 188 11.08 -5.80 -6.39
N GLU A 189 11.20 -5.32 -5.15
CA GLU A 189 12.39 -5.47 -4.32
C GLU A 189 11.94 -5.77 -2.89
N SER A 190 12.76 -6.52 -2.16
CA SER A 190 12.43 -6.94 -0.80
C SER A 190 12.98 -5.94 0.24
N PRO A 191 12.26 -5.62 1.33
CA PRO A 191 11.01 -6.26 1.78
C PRO A 191 9.77 -5.85 0.98
N LEU A 192 8.89 -6.82 0.73
CA LEU A 192 7.51 -6.52 0.33
C LEU A 192 6.90 -5.59 1.36
N SER A 193 6.23 -4.53 0.91
CA SER A 193 5.70 -3.49 1.79
C SER A 193 4.47 -2.78 1.25
N LEU A 194 3.57 -2.45 2.15
CA LEU A 194 2.47 -1.52 1.93
C LEU A 194 2.45 -0.53 3.09
N HIS A 195 2.38 0.75 2.76
CA HIS A 195 2.17 1.82 3.72
C HIS A 195 0.96 2.65 3.27
N TYR A 196 -0.03 2.79 4.14
CA TYR A 196 -1.17 3.67 3.94
C TYR A 196 -1.37 4.56 5.16
N ALA A 197 -1.37 5.85 4.95
CA ALA A 197 -1.68 6.83 5.97
C ALA A 197 -2.80 7.77 5.52
N ILE A 198 -3.71 8.09 6.44
CA ILE A 198 -4.71 9.15 6.29
C ILE A 198 -4.71 10.03 7.54
N ASP A 199 -4.53 11.34 7.33
CA ASP A 199 -4.70 12.37 8.33
C ASP A 199 -5.78 13.35 7.85
N ALA A 200 -6.84 13.52 8.64
CA ALA A 200 -8.02 14.27 8.26
C ALA A 200 -8.57 15.13 9.41
N THR A 201 -8.74 16.41 9.13
CA THR A 201 -9.28 17.46 10.01
C THR A 201 -10.35 18.27 9.26
N GLY A 202 -10.85 19.36 9.82
CA GLY A 202 -11.71 20.31 9.12
C GLY A 202 -10.91 21.23 8.19
N SER A 203 -11.60 21.95 7.29
CA SER A 203 -10.99 22.85 6.30
C SER A 203 -10.21 24.03 6.90
N GLY A 204 -10.41 24.31 8.18
CA GLY A 204 -9.60 25.23 8.99
C GLY A 204 -8.19 24.72 9.35
N GLY A 205 -7.91 23.42 9.16
CA GLY A 205 -6.68 22.74 9.56
C GLY A 205 -6.69 22.28 11.03
N ALA A 206 -5.53 21.82 11.51
CA ALA A 206 -5.35 21.23 12.84
C ALA A 206 -6.04 21.99 14.00
N GLY A 207 -6.77 21.27 14.86
CA GLY A 207 -7.63 21.83 15.90
C GLY A 207 -9.03 22.23 15.41
N THR A 208 -9.31 22.07 14.12
CA THR A 208 -10.66 22.19 13.53
C THR A 208 -11.18 20.78 13.26
N PRO A 209 -12.32 20.35 13.81
CA PRO A 209 -12.89 19.05 13.48
C PRO A 209 -13.43 19.04 12.04
N GLY A 210 -13.21 17.92 11.34
CA GLY A 210 -13.91 17.57 10.12
C GLY A 210 -15.38 17.26 10.41
N VAL A 211 -16.23 17.37 9.37
CA VAL A 211 -17.68 17.23 9.48
C VAL A 211 -18.21 16.19 8.50
N GLY A 212 -18.82 15.13 9.03
CA GLY A 212 -19.44 14.05 8.24
C GLY A 212 -19.01 12.67 8.72
N HIS A 213 -18.91 11.73 7.79
CA HIS A 213 -18.53 10.33 8.04
C HIS A 213 -17.16 10.02 7.44
N ILE A 214 -16.33 9.27 8.18
CA ILE A 214 -15.05 8.72 7.70
C ILE A 214 -14.85 7.29 8.21
N THR A 215 -14.38 6.42 7.33
CA THR A 215 -13.97 5.03 7.59
C THR A 215 -12.55 4.82 7.07
N ALA A 216 -11.75 4.03 7.78
CA ALA A 216 -10.53 3.43 7.25
C ALA A 216 -10.48 1.93 7.62
N GLU A 217 -10.06 1.08 6.68
CA GLU A 217 -10.01 -0.38 6.83
C GLU A 217 -8.65 -0.93 6.42
N TYR A 218 -8.17 -1.92 7.15
CA TYR A 218 -6.90 -2.61 6.93
C TYR A 218 -7.10 -4.12 7.00
N GLU A 219 -6.61 -4.84 6.01
CA GLU A 219 -6.71 -6.30 5.90
C GLU A 219 -5.36 -6.89 5.49
N VAL A 220 -4.95 -7.96 6.16
CA VAL A 220 -3.71 -8.70 5.90
C VAL A 220 -4.03 -10.19 5.96
N TYR A 221 -3.62 -10.91 4.94
CA TYR A 221 -3.65 -12.35 4.86
C TYR A 221 -2.27 -12.83 4.40
N VAL A 222 -1.64 -13.71 5.17
CA VAL A 222 -0.36 -14.34 4.82
C VAL A 222 -0.43 -15.82 5.14
N GLU A 223 0.04 -16.65 4.22
CA GLU A 223 0.30 -18.07 4.43
C GLU A 223 1.71 -18.43 3.95
N ASP A 224 2.49 -19.05 4.81
CA ASP A 224 3.82 -19.58 4.48
C ASP A 224 3.78 -21.11 4.53
N GLY A 225 4.40 -21.77 3.56
CA GLY A 225 4.61 -23.22 3.58
C GLY A 225 5.66 -23.66 4.60
N SER A 226 5.66 -24.94 4.94
CA SER A 226 6.78 -25.62 5.59
C SER A 226 7.44 -26.54 4.57
N SER A 227 8.78 -26.49 4.49
CA SER A 227 9.56 -27.58 3.92
C SER A 227 9.48 -28.82 4.83
N GLY A 228 9.69 -30.00 4.25
CA GLY A 228 9.07 -31.25 4.70
C GLY A 228 10.00 -32.34 5.22
N GLU A 229 11.09 -32.05 5.96
CA GLU A 229 11.76 -33.07 6.79
C GLU A 229 12.30 -32.46 8.09
N GLY A 230 11.58 -32.73 9.18
CA GLY A 230 11.93 -32.28 10.53
C GLY A 230 11.04 -31.15 11.05
N ASP A 231 10.31 -31.45 12.13
CA ASP A 231 9.81 -30.51 13.14
C ASP A 231 9.60 -29.03 12.73
N HIS A 232 8.54 -28.74 11.96
CA HIS A 232 7.93 -27.41 11.68
C HIS A 232 8.81 -26.28 11.11
N CYS A 233 10.12 -26.50 11.01
CA CYS A 233 11.15 -25.55 10.58
C CYS A 233 12.35 -26.28 9.92
N GLY A 234 12.16 -27.52 9.47
CA GLY A 234 13.23 -28.39 8.97
C GLY A 234 13.17 -28.64 7.46
N LEU A 235 14.32 -28.45 6.82
CA LEU A 235 14.54 -28.59 5.38
C LEU A 235 14.14 -29.99 4.87
N GLY A 236 13.16 -30.05 3.97
CA GLY A 236 12.85 -31.28 3.24
C GLY A 236 11.93 -31.13 2.04
N VAL A 237 11.85 -32.21 1.27
CA VAL A 237 11.40 -32.26 -0.14
C VAL A 237 9.88 -32.11 -0.28
N VAL A 238 9.44 -31.13 -1.07
CA VAL A 238 8.04 -30.68 -1.11
C VAL A 238 7.23 -31.40 -2.20
N GLU A 239 6.93 -32.69 -2.03
CA GLU A 239 5.85 -33.35 -2.79
C GLU A 239 4.46 -33.17 -2.14
N GLU A 240 4.40 -32.77 -0.87
CA GLU A 240 3.17 -32.37 -0.17
C GLU A 240 3.32 -30.97 0.44
N TYR A 241 2.61 -29.98 -0.10
CA TYR A 241 2.55 -28.63 0.48
C TYR A 241 1.89 -28.67 1.85
N THR A 242 2.66 -28.39 2.91
CA THR A 242 2.14 -28.25 4.27
C THR A 242 2.15 -26.79 4.70
N LEU A 243 1.04 -26.31 5.27
CA LEU A 243 0.94 -24.94 5.78
C LEU A 243 1.80 -24.80 7.04
N GLY A 244 2.89 -24.04 6.94
CA GLY A 244 3.83 -23.77 8.03
C GLY A 244 3.41 -22.59 8.90
N SER A 245 2.83 -21.55 8.32
CA SER A 245 2.43 -20.34 9.04
C SER A 245 1.19 -19.71 8.41
N LYS A 246 0.39 -19.04 9.23
CA LYS A 246 -0.76 -18.23 8.79
C LYS A 246 -0.90 -17.01 9.68
N LEU A 247 -0.89 -15.83 9.09
CA LEU A 247 -1.21 -14.56 9.73
C LEU A 247 -2.47 -13.97 9.10
N THR A 248 -3.43 -13.60 9.93
CA THR A 248 -4.59 -12.81 9.50
C THR A 248 -4.77 -11.61 10.41
N HIS A 249 -5.02 -10.45 9.81
CA HIS A 249 -5.35 -9.22 10.53
C HIS A 249 -6.47 -8.48 9.80
N TYR A 250 -7.43 -7.97 10.56
CA TYR A 250 -8.48 -7.09 10.08
C TYR A 250 -8.70 -5.98 11.11
N GLU A 251 -8.71 -4.74 10.66
CA GLU A 251 -9.08 -3.58 11.47
C GLU A 251 -9.99 -2.63 10.68
N LYS A 252 -10.97 -2.06 11.37
CA LYS A 252 -11.83 -1.00 10.86
C LYS A 252 -12.00 0.10 11.90
N SER A 253 -11.70 1.32 11.50
CA SER A 253 -11.87 2.54 12.30
C SER A 253 -12.89 3.47 11.64
N THR A 254 -13.82 4.01 12.42
CA THR A 254 -14.94 4.85 11.94
C THR A 254 -15.17 6.05 12.85
N ALA A 255 -15.48 7.20 12.25
CA ALA A 255 -15.93 8.39 12.95
C ALA A 255 -17.10 9.08 12.21
N ASP A 256 -18.01 9.70 12.97
CA ASP A 256 -19.23 10.32 12.48
C ASP A 256 -19.53 11.62 13.25
N GLY A 257 -20.17 12.59 12.60
CA GLY A 257 -20.46 13.90 13.18
C GLY A 257 -19.25 14.85 13.10
N LEU A 258 -18.61 15.11 14.24
CA LEU A 258 -17.44 16.00 14.38
C LEU A 258 -16.23 15.19 14.84
N TRP A 259 -15.12 15.24 14.11
CA TRP A 259 -13.96 14.40 14.38
C TRP A 259 -12.62 15.02 13.96
N GLU A 260 -11.54 14.56 14.56
CA GLU A 260 -10.21 14.57 13.97
C GLU A 260 -9.84 13.09 13.79
N PHE A 261 -9.31 12.72 12.62
CA PHE A 261 -9.08 11.32 12.26
C PHE A 261 -7.66 11.14 11.76
N HIS A 262 -6.91 10.25 12.39
CA HIS A 262 -5.56 9.89 11.99
C HIS A 262 -5.44 8.37 12.04
N LYS A 263 -5.00 7.76 10.94
CA LYS A 263 -4.75 6.32 10.85
C LYS A 263 -3.56 6.06 9.95
N GLU A 264 -2.63 5.26 10.45
CA GLU A 264 -1.46 4.74 9.75
C GLU A 264 -1.56 3.21 9.75
N MET A 265 -1.17 2.59 8.63
CA MET A 265 -1.25 1.16 8.37
C MET A 265 0.02 0.74 7.64
N ASP A 266 0.83 -0.09 8.28
CA ASP A 266 2.09 -0.58 7.72
C ASP A 266 2.10 -2.11 7.67
N TYR A 267 2.44 -2.62 6.51
CA TYR A 267 2.83 -4.00 6.27
C TYR A 267 4.28 -4.05 5.82
N THR A 268 5.04 -5.04 6.31
CA THR A 268 6.39 -5.31 5.82
C THR A 268 6.75 -6.78 6.07
N SER A 269 7.18 -7.49 5.02
CA SER A 269 7.50 -8.92 5.10
C SER A 269 9.01 -9.19 5.11
N LYS A 270 9.54 -9.95 6.09
CA LYS A 270 10.99 -10.18 6.34
C LYS A 270 11.45 -11.65 6.64
N ILE A 271 12.30 -12.27 5.78
CA ILE A 271 12.92 -13.62 5.86
C ILE A 271 13.89 -13.50 7.00
N ARG A 272 13.82 -14.45 7.93
CA ARG A 272 14.79 -14.52 9.01
C ARG A 272 16.09 -15.08 8.44
N PRO A 273 17.22 -14.36 8.54
CA PRO A 273 18.51 -15.01 8.32
C PRO A 273 18.71 -16.10 9.38
N VAL A 274 19.36 -17.20 8.99
CA VAL A 274 19.65 -18.31 9.91
C VAL A 274 20.60 -17.84 11.01
N SER A 275 20.32 -18.25 12.26
CA SER A 275 21.03 -17.83 13.49
C SER A 275 22.23 -18.69 13.83
#